data_AF-A0A015KID1-F1
#
_entry.id   AF-A0A015KID1-F1
#
_cell.length_a   1.000
_cell.length_b   1.000
_cell.length_c   1.000
_cell.angle_alpha   90.00
_cell.angle_beta   90.00
_cell.angle_gamma   90.00
#
_symmetry.space_group_name_H-M   'P 1'
#
loop_
_entity.id
_entity.type
_entity.pdbx_description
1 polymer ?
#
loop_
_entity_poly.entity_id
_entity_poly.type
_entity_poly.pdbx_seq_one_letter_code
_entity_poly.pdbx_strand_id
1 'polypeptide(L)'
;MSTFDSFIFSFINKDYLQSAKVGYSNGNSRSIGNYLSYGPIFGSGNDLRFYNGIWYSDNIGSYPKIGIPRKFKTDDYEVFHVIKNGHS
;
A
#
# COMPACT_ATOMS: atom_id res chain seq x y z
N MET A 1 1.47 -13.30 -4.64
CA MET A 1 2.50 -13.80 -3.71
C MET A 1 2.27 -13.15 -2.36
N SER A 2 2.57 -13.87 -1.27
CA SER A 2 2.53 -13.34 0.10
C SER A 2 3.95 -13.25 0.65
N THR A 3 4.27 -12.13 1.31
CA THR A 3 5.50 -11.95 2.06
C THR A 3 5.22 -11.09 3.29
N PHE A 4 5.89 -11.39 4.41
CA PHE A 4 5.88 -10.54 5.60
C PHE A 4 6.68 -9.24 5.41
N ASP A 5 7.54 -9.19 4.39
CA ASP A 5 8.35 -8.02 4.06
C ASP A 5 7.54 -6.92 3.37
N SER A 6 6.30 -7.21 2.97
CA SER A 6 5.40 -6.19 2.44
C SER A 6 4.86 -5.33 3.56
N PHE A 7 4.91 -4.01 3.39
CA PHE A 7 4.38 -3.05 4.34
C PHE A 7 3.60 -1.94 3.62
N ILE A 8 2.65 -1.36 4.33
CA ILE A 8 2.00 -0.09 3.98
C ILE A 8 2.36 0.91 5.07
N PHE A 9 2.63 2.15 4.70
CA PHE A 9 2.90 3.21 5.66
C PHE A 9 2.08 4.45 5.34
N SER A 10 1.87 5.28 6.36
CA SER A 10 1.23 6.58 6.23
C SER A 10 1.87 7.57 7.19
N PHE A 11 1.94 8.83 6.78
CA PHE A 11 2.37 9.94 7.61
C PHE A 11 1.31 11.03 7.53
N ILE A 12 0.95 11.59 8.69
CA ILE A 12 0.00 12.72 8.76
C ILE A 12 0.71 14.00 8.33
N ASN A 13 1.98 14.12 8.67
CA ASN A 13 2.83 15.24 8.32
C ASN A 13 4.15 14.72 7.73
N LYS A 14 4.44 15.11 6.48
CA LYS A 14 5.66 14.73 5.77
C LYS A 14 6.93 15.28 6.43
N ASP A 15 6.83 16.39 7.17
CA ASP A 15 7.95 17.04 7.85
C ASP A 15 8.27 16.37 9.20
N TYR A 16 7.38 15.51 9.70
CA TYR A 16 7.54 14.82 10.98
C TYR A 16 7.47 13.30 10.80
N LEU A 17 8.52 12.74 10.19
CA LEU A 17 8.65 11.31 9.87
C LEU A 17 8.46 10.38 11.07
N GLN A 18 8.76 10.84 12.29
CA GLN A 18 8.59 10.06 13.53
C GLN A 18 7.11 9.76 13.83
N SER A 19 6.17 10.49 13.22
CA SER A 19 4.74 10.18 13.30
C SER A 19 4.25 9.14 12.28
N ALA A 20 5.14 8.62 11.44
CA ALA A 20 4.77 7.62 10.46
C ALA A 20 4.26 6.35 11.15
N LYS A 21 3.16 5.83 10.64
CA LYS A 21 2.60 4.55 11.04
C LYS A 21 2.91 3.54 9.94
N VAL A 22 3.48 2.41 10.32
CA VAL A 22 3.84 1.31 9.42
C VAL A 22 3.03 0.08 9.82
N GLY A 23 2.43 -0.57 8.83
CA GLY A 23 1.72 -1.82 8.97
C GLY A 23 2.35 -2.88 8.08
N TYR A 24 2.89 -3.93 8.69
CA TYR A 24 3.41 -5.09 7.97
C TYR A 24 2.30 -6.05 7.58
N SER A 25 2.54 -6.81 6.51
CA SER A 25 1.60 -7.83 6.06
C SER A 25 1.47 -8.93 7.10
N ASN A 26 0.24 -9.40 7.33
CA ASN A 26 -0.05 -10.54 8.19
C ASN A 26 0.31 -11.91 7.54
N GLY A 27 1.02 -11.91 6.41
CA GLY A 27 1.42 -13.11 5.69
C GLY A 27 0.29 -13.82 4.94
N ASN A 28 -0.88 -13.17 4.80
CA ASN A 28 -2.01 -13.74 4.09
C ASN A 28 -1.81 -13.74 2.57
N SER A 29 -2.65 -14.49 1.84
CA SER A 29 -2.35 -15.05 0.51
C SER A 29 -2.00 -14.07 -0.62
N ARG A 30 -2.24 -12.76 -0.46
CA ARG A 30 -1.93 -11.73 -1.48
C ARG A 30 -1.53 -10.40 -0.84
N SER A 31 -0.28 -9.99 -1.04
CA SER A 31 0.21 -8.66 -0.63
C SER A 31 -0.03 -7.59 -1.70
N ILE A 32 0.04 -7.97 -2.98
CA ILE A 32 -0.18 -7.08 -4.15
C ILE A 32 -1.03 -7.84 -5.17
N GLY A 33 -1.97 -7.13 -5.81
CA GLY A 33 -2.84 -7.64 -6.87
C GLY A 33 -2.86 -6.75 -8.10
N ASN A 34 -3.24 -7.33 -9.24
CA ASN A 34 -3.50 -6.61 -10.48
C ASN A 34 -4.81 -7.12 -11.08
N TYR A 35 -5.77 -6.23 -11.32
CA TYR A 35 -7.07 -6.55 -11.90
C TYR A 35 -7.36 -5.54 -13.01
N LEU A 36 -7.88 -6.00 -14.15
CA LEU A 36 -8.05 -5.18 -15.36
C LEU A 36 -8.80 -3.85 -15.15
N SER A 37 -9.73 -3.79 -14.21
CA SER A 37 -10.53 -2.60 -13.91
C SER A 37 -9.97 -1.73 -12.78
N TYR A 38 -8.82 -2.08 -12.23
CA TYR A 38 -8.19 -1.42 -11.10
C TYR A 38 -6.78 -0.96 -11.46
N GLY A 39 -6.34 0.09 -10.77
CA GLY A 39 -4.91 0.41 -10.72
C GLY A 39 -4.21 -0.44 -9.66
N PRO A 40 -3.32 0.17 -8.85
CA PRO A 40 -2.65 -0.55 -7.77
C PRO A 40 -3.62 -1.15 -6.75
N ILE A 41 -3.35 -2.38 -6.32
CA ILE A 41 -4.07 -3.10 -5.26
C ILE A 41 -3.07 -3.70 -4.29
N PHE A 42 -3.31 -3.48 -2.99
CA PHE A 42 -2.55 -4.01 -1.88
C PHE A 42 -3.46 -4.80 -0.94
N GLY A 43 -2.90 -5.88 -0.39
CA GLY A 43 -3.61 -6.85 0.42
C GLY A 43 -4.54 -7.72 -0.43
N SER A 44 -5.49 -8.37 0.25
CA SER A 44 -6.48 -9.29 -0.34
C SER A 44 -7.42 -8.66 -1.38
N GLY A 45 -7.16 -7.42 -1.81
CA GLY A 45 -7.94 -6.67 -2.77
C GLY A 45 -8.44 -5.34 -2.22
N ASN A 46 -8.39 -5.13 -0.91
CA ASN A 46 -9.23 -4.13 -0.25
C ASN A 46 -8.54 -3.35 0.89
N ASP A 47 -7.28 -3.67 1.22
CA ASP A 47 -6.54 -2.93 2.25
C ASP A 47 -6.14 -1.55 1.73
N LEU A 48 -5.67 -1.49 0.47
CA LEU A 48 -5.51 -0.24 -0.28
C LEU A 48 -5.68 -0.52 -1.77
N ARG A 49 -6.60 0.15 -2.45
CA ARG A 49 -6.86 -0.05 -3.89
C ARG A 49 -7.19 1.24 -4.61
N PHE A 50 -6.77 1.33 -5.86
CA PHE A 50 -7.15 2.41 -6.77
C PHE A 50 -8.21 1.94 -7.76
N TYR A 51 -9.34 2.64 -7.80
CA TYR A 51 -10.44 2.34 -8.71
C TYR A 51 -11.10 3.64 -9.17
N ASN A 52 -11.21 3.81 -10.48
CA ASN A 52 -11.93 4.93 -11.11
C ASN A 52 -11.52 6.32 -10.57
N GLY A 53 -10.21 6.57 -10.45
CA GLY A 53 -9.68 7.86 -9.97
C GLY A 53 -9.76 8.08 -8.46
N ILE A 54 -10.06 7.04 -7.67
CA ILE A 54 -10.27 7.12 -6.23
C ILE A 54 -9.50 6.00 -5.53
N TRP A 55 -8.85 6.35 -4.43
CA TRP A 55 -8.26 5.39 -3.51
C TRP A 55 -9.26 4.95 -2.45
N TYR A 56 -9.25 3.66 -2.14
CA TYR A 56 -10.07 3.03 -1.11
C TYR A 56 -9.20 2.24 -0.15
N SER A 57 -9.52 2.33 1.14
CA SER A 57 -8.89 1.57 2.23
C SER A 57 -10.00 0.99 3.11
N ASP A 58 -10.51 -0.18 2.74
CA ASP A 58 -11.61 -0.85 3.43
C ASP A 58 -11.12 -1.73 4.61
N ASN A 59 -9.80 -1.80 4.82
CA ASN A 59 -9.13 -2.45 5.97
C ASN A 59 -9.64 -3.87 6.25
N ILE A 60 -9.24 -4.82 5.38
CA ILE A 60 -9.80 -6.18 5.34
C ILE A 60 -8.87 -7.21 6.03
N GLY A 61 -7.73 -6.77 6.57
CA GLY A 61 -6.95 -7.56 7.52
C GLY A 61 -5.70 -8.21 6.93
N SER A 62 -5.27 -7.83 5.72
CA SER A 62 -3.91 -8.12 5.26
C SER A 62 -2.87 -7.26 5.94
N TYR A 63 -3.25 -6.05 6.36
CA TYR A 63 -2.40 -5.13 7.08
C TYR A 63 -3.15 -4.58 8.30
N PRO A 64 -2.44 -4.16 9.37
CA PRO A 64 -3.07 -3.47 10.49
C PRO A 64 -3.55 -2.07 10.09
N LYS A 65 -4.50 -1.53 10.86
CA LYS A 65 -4.98 -0.15 10.70
C LYS A 65 -3.87 0.84 11.01
N ILE A 66 -3.48 1.64 10.02
CA ILE A 66 -2.49 2.71 10.18
C ILE A 66 -3.06 4.12 10.00
N GLY A 67 -4.38 4.26 9.87
CA GLY A 67 -5.05 5.57 9.82
C GLY A 67 -5.20 6.18 8.42
N ILE A 68 -5.13 5.37 7.36
CA ILE A 68 -5.47 5.80 6.00
C ILE A 68 -6.98 6.07 5.91
N PRO A 69 -7.42 7.20 5.31
CA PRO A 69 -8.83 7.45 5.06
C PRO A 69 -9.48 6.36 4.20
N ARG A 70 -10.71 5.97 4.52
CA ARG A 70 -11.42 4.91 3.80
C ARG A 70 -11.59 5.21 2.30
N LYS A 71 -11.72 6.48 1.94
CA LYS A 71 -11.87 6.96 0.57
C LYS A 71 -11.17 8.30 0.42
N PHE A 72 -10.29 8.45 -0.57
CA PHE A 72 -9.60 9.72 -0.82
C PHE A 72 -9.21 9.85 -2.30
N LYS A 73 -8.99 11.09 -2.72
CA LYS A 73 -8.36 11.41 -4.00
C LYS A 73 -6.91 11.82 -3.74
N THR A 74 -6.04 11.50 -4.66
CA THR A 74 -4.67 12.00 -4.70
C THR A 74 -4.48 12.75 -6.00
N ASP A 75 -3.56 13.70 -6.02
CA ASP A 75 -3.17 14.38 -7.26
C ASP A 75 -2.40 13.39 -8.15
N ASP A 76 -1.45 12.64 -7.57
CA ASP A 76 -0.61 11.67 -8.26
C ASP A 76 -0.33 10.42 -7.41
N TYR A 77 0.25 9.39 -8.04
CA TYR A 77 0.97 8.30 -7.37
C TYR A 77 2.15 7.84 -8.23
N GLU A 78 3.25 7.49 -7.60
CA GLU A 78 4.51 7.12 -8.27
C GLU A 78 4.91 5.69 -7.90
N VAL A 79 5.51 4.97 -8.86
CA VAL A 79 5.99 3.59 -8.67
C VAL A 79 7.48 3.53 -8.98
N PHE A 80 8.26 3.05 -8.02
CA PHE A 80 9.70 2.94 -8.13
C PHE A 80 10.13 1.48 -8.09
N HIS A 81 11.01 1.09 -8.99
CA HIS A 81 11.70 -0.21 -8.96
C HIS A 81 13.17 0.03 -8.63
N VAL A 82 13.61 -0.49 -7.49
CA VAL A 82 15.01 -0.37 -7.04
C VAL A 82 15.79 -1.58 -7.55
N ILE A 83 16.77 -1.34 -8.40
CA ILE A 83 17.70 -2.36 -8.91
C ILE A 83 19.09 -2.11 -8.34
N LYS A 84 19.76 -3.17 -7.87
CA LYS A 84 21.18 -3.09 -7.48
C LYS A 84 22.03 -3.34 -8.72
N ASN A 85 22.78 -2.32 -9.16
CA ASN A 85 23.77 -2.50 -10.21
C ASN A 85 24.99 -3.22 -9.61
N GLY A 86 25.26 -4.43 -10.06
CA GLY A 86 26.45 -5.18 -9.67
C GLY A 86 27.67 -4.68 -10.44
N HIS A 87 28.63 -4.08 -9.73
CA HIS A 87 30.03 -4.27 -10.07
C HIS A 87 30.60 -5.27 -9.07
N SER A 88 30.73 -6.51 -9.52
CA SER A 88 31.60 -7.53 -8.93
C SER A 88 33.05 -7.25 -9.33
#